data_AF-A0A3N4NBK7-F1
#
_entry.id   AF-A0A3N4NBK7-F1
#
_cell.length_a   1.000
_cell.length_b   1.000
_cell.length_c   1.000
_cell.angle_alpha   90.00
_cell.angle_beta   90.00
_cell.angle_gamma   90.00
#
_symmetry.space_group_name_H-M   'P 1'
#
loop_
_entity.id
_entity.type
_entity.pdbx_description
1 polymer ?
#
loop_
_entity_poly.entity_id
_entity_poly.type
_entity_poly.pdbx_seq_one_letter_code
_entity_poly.pdbx_strand_id
1 'polypeptide(L)'
;MSFGYLIMTSQPCDCLIKTRNKNFNFIGKFSDWYAYFRFCEGNFYTIRNGEIESELTQAGVDFLKNVYDKNGLKFIFADVLLKNREGESDYIKDIEKLMKNEGLPILRLNQDLKINLRQAYFIKA
;
A
#
# COMPACT_ATOMS: atom_id res chain seq x y z
N MET A 1 -10.46 -14.18 5.94
CA MET A 1 -9.56 -13.02 6.08
C MET A 1 -8.87 -12.86 4.75
N SER A 2 -8.79 -11.64 4.23
CA SER A 2 -8.25 -11.41 2.88
C SER A 2 -7.05 -10.50 2.98
N PHE A 3 -5.98 -10.88 2.30
CA PHE A 3 -4.76 -10.10 2.26
C PHE A 3 -4.63 -9.33 0.96
N GLY A 4 -3.98 -8.17 1.02
CA GLY A 4 -3.71 -7.38 -0.17
C GLY A 4 -2.75 -6.24 0.07
N TYR A 5 -2.56 -5.46 -0.98
CA TYR A 5 -1.74 -4.27 -0.96
C TYR A 5 -2.60 -3.08 -1.31
N LEU A 6 -2.50 -2.02 -0.53
CA LEU A 6 -3.10 -0.73 -0.84
C LEU A 6 -1.99 0.25 -1.20
N ILE A 7 -2.19 0.95 -2.31
CA ILE A 7 -1.40 2.12 -2.68
C ILE A 7 -2.35 3.29 -2.87
N MET A 8 -2.02 4.43 -2.26
CA MET A 8 -2.71 5.69 -2.51
C MET A 8 -1.72 6.74 -3.01
N THR A 9 -2.07 7.44 -4.08
CA THR A 9 -1.20 8.41 -4.73
C THR A 9 -1.92 9.76 -4.94
N SER A 10 -1.18 10.87 -4.96
CA SER A 10 -1.77 12.21 -5.14
C SER A 10 -2.23 12.48 -6.58
N GLN A 11 -1.67 11.74 -7.53
CA GLN A 11 -2.04 11.75 -8.95
C GLN A 11 -2.20 10.32 -9.47
N PRO A 12 -2.93 10.10 -10.57
CA PRO A 12 -3.08 8.76 -11.14
C PRO A 12 -1.72 8.11 -11.45
N CYS A 13 -1.50 6.83 -11.05
CA CYS A 13 -0.32 6.07 -11.48
C CYS A 13 -0.65 4.99 -12.50
N ASP A 14 -0.31 5.26 -13.75
CA ASP A 14 -0.37 4.27 -14.84
C ASP A 14 0.45 3.01 -14.54
N CYS A 15 1.51 3.16 -13.75
CA CYS A 15 2.42 2.10 -13.34
C CYS A 15 1.70 0.94 -12.60
N LEU A 16 0.61 1.26 -11.89
CA LEU A 16 -0.18 0.33 -11.08
C LEU A 16 -1.21 -0.45 -11.91
N ILE A 17 -1.63 0.07 -13.05
CA ILE A 17 -2.69 -0.50 -13.89
C ILE A 17 -2.11 -1.27 -15.09
N LYS A 18 -0.97 -0.85 -15.64
CA LYS A 18 -0.44 -1.36 -16.93
C LYS A 18 0.50 -2.58 -16.82
N THR A 19 0.74 -3.13 -15.63
CA THR A 19 1.74 -4.20 -15.45
C THR A 19 1.14 -5.59 -15.63
N ARG A 20 1.40 -6.22 -16.80
CA ARG A 20 0.92 -7.55 -17.28
C ARG A 20 0.64 -8.66 -16.23
N ASN A 21 1.32 -8.71 -15.08
CA ASN A 21 1.17 -9.74 -14.03
C ASN A 21 0.96 -9.17 -12.60
N LYS A 22 0.78 -7.84 -12.44
CA LYS A 22 0.79 -7.14 -11.14
C LYS A 22 -0.31 -6.08 -11.03
N ASN A 23 -1.46 -6.31 -11.67
CA ASN A 23 -2.51 -5.30 -11.77
C ASN A 23 -3.08 -4.98 -10.39
N PHE A 24 -2.92 -3.73 -9.97
CA PHE A 24 -3.78 -3.16 -8.94
C PHE A 24 -5.06 -2.70 -9.62
N ASN A 25 -6.18 -2.97 -8.96
CA ASN A 25 -7.47 -2.42 -9.33
C ASN A 25 -7.57 -0.99 -8.82
N PHE A 26 -7.92 -0.06 -9.70
CA PHE A 26 -8.30 1.27 -9.27
C PHE A 26 -9.64 1.20 -8.54
N ILE A 27 -9.65 1.60 -7.27
CA ILE A 27 -10.84 1.55 -6.42
C ILE A 27 -11.64 2.85 -6.54
N GLY A 28 -10.94 3.98 -6.63
CA GLY A 28 -11.58 5.29 -6.75
C GLY A 28 -10.70 6.43 -6.26
N LYS A 29 -11.25 7.64 -6.33
CA LYS A 29 -10.66 8.84 -5.74
C LYS A 29 -11.30 9.11 -4.39
N PHE A 30 -10.47 9.26 -3.36
CA PHE A 30 -10.85 9.51 -1.98
C PHE A 30 -10.12 10.78 -1.51
N SER A 31 -10.89 11.85 -1.32
CA SER A 31 -10.34 13.21 -1.13
C SER A 31 -9.34 13.57 -2.26
N ASP A 32 -8.09 13.88 -1.92
CA ASP A 32 -7.02 14.22 -2.87
C ASP A 32 -6.17 13.00 -3.31
N TRP A 33 -6.62 11.78 -3.00
CA TRP A 33 -5.85 10.56 -3.23
C TRP A 33 -6.57 9.60 -4.19
N TYR A 34 -5.80 8.98 -5.07
CA TYR A 34 -6.23 7.90 -5.96
C TYR A 34 -5.84 6.57 -5.30
N ALA A 35 -6.84 5.72 -5.02
CA ALA A 35 -6.63 4.47 -4.32
C ALA A 35 -6.60 3.28 -5.28
N TYR A 36 -5.60 2.42 -5.06
CA TYR A 36 -5.33 1.23 -5.85
C TYR A 36 -5.17 0.04 -4.92
N PHE A 37 -5.88 -1.04 -5.19
CA PHE A 37 -5.85 -2.24 -4.35
C PHE A 37 -5.53 -3.49 -5.15
N ARG A 38 -4.73 -4.38 -4.56
CA ARG A 38 -4.43 -5.69 -5.13
C ARG A 38 -4.58 -6.75 -4.07
N PHE A 39 -5.52 -7.68 -4.25
CA PHE A 39 -5.54 -8.91 -3.45
C PHE A 39 -4.27 -9.73 -3.69
N CYS A 40 -3.64 -10.19 -2.61
CA CYS A 40 -2.44 -10.99 -2.69
C CYS A 40 -2.27 -11.86 -1.45
N GLU A 41 -2.49 -13.16 -1.59
CA GLU A 41 -2.32 -14.14 -0.51
C GLU A 41 -0.89 -14.68 -0.40
N GLY A 42 -0.04 -14.46 -1.41
CA GLY A 42 1.36 -14.91 -1.44
C GLY A 42 2.37 -13.88 -0.96
N ASN A 43 3.62 -14.34 -0.77
CA ASN A 43 4.76 -13.51 -0.35
C ASN A 43 5.47 -12.88 -1.56
N PHE A 44 4.91 -11.79 -2.10
CA PHE A 44 5.45 -11.17 -3.32
C PHE A 44 6.23 -9.89 -3.03
N TYR A 45 5.55 -8.84 -2.56
CA TYR A 45 6.21 -7.57 -2.17
C TYR A 45 6.62 -7.57 -0.70
N THR A 46 5.97 -8.40 0.09
CA THR A 46 6.20 -8.58 1.50
C THR A 46 6.22 -10.07 1.83
N ILE A 47 6.93 -10.44 2.88
CA ILE A 47 6.85 -11.74 3.54
C ILE A 47 6.12 -11.51 4.86
N ARG A 48 4.99 -12.16 5.06
CA ARG A 48 4.19 -11.99 6.29
C ARG A 48 4.71 -12.87 7.40
N ASN A 49 4.94 -12.29 8.57
CA ASN A 49 5.29 -13.02 9.79
C ASN A 49 4.07 -13.04 10.71
N GLY A 50 3.07 -13.85 10.33
CA GLY A 50 1.77 -13.92 11.01
C GLY A 50 0.83 -12.79 10.62
N GLU A 51 -0.01 -12.35 11.56
CA GLU A 51 -1.04 -11.30 11.35
C GLU A 51 -0.64 -9.92 11.90
N ILE A 52 0.61 -9.77 12.35
CA ILE A 52 1.09 -8.57 13.04
C ILE A 52 2.06 -7.79 12.15
N GLU A 53 3.09 -8.45 11.60
CA GLU A 53 4.16 -7.79 10.87
C GLU A 53 4.41 -8.44 9.51
N SER A 54 5.09 -7.71 8.64
CA SER A 54 5.58 -8.18 7.35
C SER A 54 6.90 -7.52 7.01
N GLU A 55 7.73 -8.20 6.25
CA GLU A 55 9.05 -7.73 5.82
C GLU A 55 9.03 -7.43 4.32
N LEU A 56 9.53 -6.27 3.89
CA LEU A 56 9.63 -5.95 2.47
C LEU A 56 10.65 -6.86 1.77
N THR A 57 10.22 -7.48 0.67
CA THR A 57 11.12 -8.20 -0.22
C THR A 57 11.88 -7.21 -1.12
N GLN A 58 12.99 -7.66 -1.72
CA GLN A 58 13.68 -6.85 -2.73
C GLN A 58 12.75 -6.43 -3.88
N ALA A 59 11.90 -7.36 -4.35
CA ALA A 59 10.90 -7.06 -5.37
C ALA A 59 9.85 -6.03 -4.92
N GLY A 60 9.51 -6.01 -3.63
CA GLY A 60 8.68 -4.98 -3.00
C GLY A 60 9.35 -3.63 -3.00
N VAL A 61 10.61 -3.57 -2.55
CA VAL A 61 11.41 -2.34 -2.56
C VAL A 61 11.53 -1.75 -3.96
N ASP A 62 11.91 -2.55 -4.95
CA ASP A 62 12.07 -2.11 -6.34
C ASP A 62 10.76 -1.60 -6.94
N PHE A 63 9.65 -2.29 -6.62
CA PHE A 63 8.33 -1.87 -7.04
C PHE A 63 7.92 -0.53 -6.40
N LEU A 64 8.09 -0.38 -5.09
CA LEU A 64 7.75 0.85 -4.36
C LEU A 64 8.61 2.04 -4.80
N LYS A 65 9.89 1.82 -5.12
CA LYS A 65 10.76 2.84 -5.73
C LYS A 65 10.25 3.28 -7.10
N ASN A 66 9.88 2.34 -7.97
CA ASN A 66 9.30 2.69 -9.27
C ASN A 66 7.98 3.48 -9.14
N VAL A 67 7.13 3.14 -8.16
CA VAL A 67 5.91 3.94 -7.87
C VAL A 67 6.29 5.35 -7.40
N TYR A 68 7.28 5.46 -6.50
CA TYR A 68 7.78 6.75 -6.00
C TYR A 68 8.26 7.68 -7.14
N ASP A 69 9.11 7.16 -8.02
CA ASP A 69 9.71 7.91 -9.13
C ASP A 69 8.64 8.40 -10.13
N LYS A 70 7.59 7.60 -10.32
CA LYS A 70 6.49 7.92 -11.23
C LYS A 70 5.44 8.85 -10.65
N ASN A 71 5.38 9.02 -9.32
CA ASN A 71 4.29 9.71 -8.63
C ASN A 71 4.72 10.93 -7.82
N GLY A 72 5.84 11.57 -8.17
CA GLY A 72 6.18 12.88 -7.61
C GLY A 72 6.59 12.83 -6.14
N LEU A 73 7.35 11.80 -5.74
CA LEU A 73 8.11 11.74 -4.49
C LEU A 73 7.28 11.56 -3.19
N LYS A 74 5.99 11.21 -3.26
CA LYS A 74 5.23 10.78 -2.07
C LYS A 74 4.01 9.95 -2.44
N PHE A 75 3.88 8.79 -1.81
CA PHE A 75 2.66 7.97 -1.87
C PHE A 75 2.47 7.19 -0.58
N ILE A 76 1.31 6.57 -0.42
CA ILE A 76 0.97 5.76 0.74
C ILE A 76 1.01 4.29 0.34
N PHE A 77 1.58 3.46 1.21
CA PHE A 77 1.55 2.01 1.09
C PHE A 77 1.06 1.36 2.37
N ALA A 78 0.30 0.27 2.24
CA ALA A 78 -0.06 -0.62 3.34
C ALA A 78 -0.08 -2.08 2.87
N ASP A 79 0.46 -2.98 3.69
CA ASP A 79 0.16 -4.42 3.61
C ASP A 79 -1.11 -4.68 4.42
N VAL A 80 -2.16 -5.07 3.72
CA VAL A 80 -3.53 -5.05 4.22
C VAL A 80 -3.94 -6.46 4.62
N LEU A 81 -4.53 -6.55 5.80
CA LEU A 81 -5.32 -7.69 6.26
C LEU A 81 -6.74 -7.21 6.51
N LEU A 82 -7.68 -7.52 5.62
CA LEU A 82 -9.10 -7.17 5.78
C LEU A 82 -9.77 -8.11 6.80
N LYS A 83 -10.45 -7.53 7.80
CA LYS A 83 -11.09 -8.25 8.92
C LYS A 83 -12.62 -8.10 8.89
N ASN A 84 -13.37 -9.04 9.44
CA ASN A 84 -14.81 -8.89 9.74
C ASN A 84 -15.72 -8.33 8.62
N ARG A 85 -15.63 -8.87 7.39
CA ARG A 85 -16.42 -8.41 6.21
C ARG A 85 -16.12 -6.98 5.76
N GLU A 86 -15.06 -6.36 6.25
CA GLU A 86 -14.52 -5.09 5.76
C GLU A 86 -14.18 -5.20 4.27
N GLY A 87 -14.68 -4.24 3.48
CA GLY A 87 -14.27 -4.06 2.09
C GLY A 87 -13.07 -3.13 1.94
N GLU A 88 -12.49 -3.07 0.74
CA GLU A 88 -11.36 -2.18 0.43
C GLU A 88 -11.70 -0.70 0.73
N SER A 89 -12.93 -0.30 0.42
CA SER A 89 -13.40 1.07 0.63
C SER A 89 -13.54 1.44 2.11
N ASP A 90 -13.83 0.48 2.99
CA ASP A 90 -13.93 0.72 4.42
C ASP A 90 -12.54 0.98 5.00
N TYR A 91 -11.57 0.14 4.62
CA TYR A 91 -10.18 0.30 5.05
C TYR A 91 -9.54 1.61 4.53
N ILE A 92 -9.88 2.04 3.30
CA ILE A 92 -9.41 3.32 2.76
C ILE A 92 -9.94 4.50 3.60
N LYS A 93 -11.20 4.47 4.03
CA LYS A 93 -11.78 5.53 4.88
C LYS A 93 -11.11 5.61 6.25
N ASP A 94 -10.71 4.47 6.82
CA ASP A 94 -9.96 4.45 8.08
C ASP A 94 -8.60 5.15 7.91
N ILE A 95 -7.90 4.92 6.80
CA ILE A 95 -6.64 5.61 6.49
C ILE A 95 -6.87 7.12 6.29
N GLU A 96 -7.94 7.53 5.60
CA GLU A 96 -8.28 8.95 5.48
C GLU A 96 -8.51 9.62 6.83
N LYS A 97 -9.19 8.93 7.76
CA LYS A 97 -9.41 9.43 9.12
C LYS A 97 -8.09 9.56 9.88
N LEU A 98 -7.19 8.58 9.79
CA LEU A 98 -5.86 8.64 10.40
C LEU A 98 -5.04 9.79 9.84
N MET A 99 -5.04 10.00 8.51
CA MET A 99 -4.34 11.11 7.87
C MET A 99 -4.80 12.48 8.38
N LYS A 100 -6.10 12.65 8.65
CA LYS A 100 -6.67 13.92 9.11
C LYS A 100 -6.38 14.19 10.60
N ASN A 101 -6.33 13.15 11.42
CA ASN A 101 -6.29 13.31 12.88
C ASN A 101 -4.88 13.13 13.48
N GLU A 102 -4.12 12.16 12.98
CA GLU A 102 -2.89 11.67 13.63
C GLU A 102 -1.68 11.74 12.68
N GLY A 103 -1.92 11.77 11.37
CA GLY A 103 -0.89 11.62 10.36
C GLY A 103 -0.48 10.15 10.17
N LEU A 104 0.37 9.90 9.18
CA LEU A 104 0.92 8.57 8.93
C LEU A 104 2.44 8.58 9.17
N PRO A 105 3.00 7.50 9.72
CA PRO A 105 4.45 7.32 9.80
C PRO A 105 5.10 7.37 8.41
N ILE A 106 6.35 7.85 8.37
CA ILE A 106 7.15 7.89 7.14
C ILE A 106 8.11 6.70 7.14
N LEU A 107 8.10 5.92 6.06
CA LEU A 107 9.07 4.85 5.82
C LEU A 107 10.08 5.25 4.74
N ARG A 108 11.36 4.99 5.04
CA ARG A 108 12.43 5.01 4.04
C ARG A 108 12.67 3.61 3.53
N LEU A 109 12.62 3.44 2.20
CA LEU A 109 12.70 2.12 1.59
C LEU A 109 14.10 1.51 1.71
N ASN A 110 14.22 0.47 2.53
CA ASN A 110 15.37 -0.42 2.58
C ASN A 110 14.90 -1.89 2.51
N GLN A 111 15.83 -2.79 2.20
CA GLN A 111 15.57 -4.23 2.24
C GLN A 111 15.36 -4.69 3.69
N ASP A 112 14.55 -5.72 3.90
CA ASP A 112 14.24 -6.32 5.20
C ASP A 112 13.56 -5.36 6.19
N LEU A 113 12.96 -4.28 5.65
CA LEU A 113 12.16 -3.35 6.43
C LEU A 113 10.93 -4.06 6.98
N LYS A 114 10.84 -4.10 8.30
CA LYS A 114 9.63 -4.55 8.99
C LYS A 114 8.57 -3.45 8.95
N ILE A 115 7.38 -3.83 8.52
CA ILE A 115 6.17 -3.00 8.53
C ILE A 115 5.07 -3.76 9.27
N ASN A 116 4.20 -3.02 9.95
CA ASN A 116 3.04 -3.60 10.62
C ASN A 116 1.93 -3.84 9.59
N LEU A 117 1.31 -5.01 9.66
CA LEU A 117 0.11 -5.31 8.91
C LEU A 117 -1.02 -4.36 9.32
N ARG A 118 -1.82 -3.94 8.35
CA ARG A 118 -2.88 -2.91 8.47
C ARG A 118 -2.40 -1.50 8.83
N GLN A 119 -1.11 -1.25 9.00
CA GLN A 119 -0.61 0.12 9.16
C GLN A 119 -0.32 0.73 7.78
N ALA A 120 -0.77 1.97 7.59
CA ALA A 120 -0.48 2.75 6.40
C ALA A 120 0.72 3.66 6.65
N TYR A 121 1.57 3.78 5.63
CA TYR A 121 2.82 4.52 5.71
C TYR A 121 2.96 5.47 4.53
N PHE A 122 3.48 6.67 4.79
CA PHE A 122 4.02 7.49 3.72
C PHE A 122 5.39 6.94 3.31
N ILE A 123 5.52 6.60 2.03
CA ILE A 123 6.78 6.16 1.47
C ILE A 123 7.59 7.37 1.01
N LYS A 124 8.85 7.43 1.47
CA LYS A 124 9.88 8.36 1.02
C LYS A 124 11.10 7.55 0.57
N ALA A 125 11.32 7.45 -0.74
CA ALA A 125 12.51 6.80 -1.29
C ALA A 125 13.71 7.76 -1.28
#